data_AF-A0A536QQB3-F1
#
_entry.id   AF-A0A536QQB3-F1
#
_cell.length_a   1.000
_cell.length_b   1.000
_cell.length_c   1.000
_cell.angle_alpha   90.00
_cell.angle_beta   90.00
_cell.angle_gamma   90.00
#
_symmetry.space_group_name_H-M   'P 1'
#
loop_
_entity.id
_entity.type
_entity.pdbx_description
1 polymer ?
#
loop_
_entity_poly.entity_id
_entity_poly.type
_entity_poly.pdbx_seq_one_letter_code
_entity_poly.pdbx_strand_id
1 'polypeptide(L)'
;MIDAKELALAREHPRGTERRRLLPYRAALNDVAAYAALSEADRDVVVRWAETRRRIKEEYGIDHDPGNLADPLIPASRLRVHVLEGERLAARRSAFGDPGGDLIAAVSGLRRSA
;
A
#
# COMPACT_ATOMS: atom_id res chain seq x y z
N MET A 1 1.40 12.96 -5.65
CA MET A 1 2.79 13.07 -5.15
C MET A 1 2.75 12.89 -3.64
N ILE A 2 3.67 12.12 -3.06
CA ILE A 2 3.80 11.99 -1.60
C ILE A 2 4.63 13.18 -1.12
N ASP A 3 4.08 13.99 -0.22
CA ASP A 3 4.76 15.16 0.35
C ASP A 3 5.92 14.72 1.27
N ALA A 4 7.04 15.45 1.21
CA ALA A 4 8.19 15.25 2.09
C ALA A 4 7.81 15.37 3.57
N LYS A 5 6.89 16.28 3.92
CA LYS A 5 6.42 16.43 5.30
C LYS A 5 5.64 15.19 5.77
N GLU A 6 4.80 14.63 4.89
CA GLU A 6 4.06 13.41 5.19
C GLU A 6 4.97 12.19 5.32
N LEU A 7 6.00 12.10 4.47
CA LEU A 7 7.01 11.05 4.52
C LEU A 7 7.79 11.11 5.84
N ALA A 8 8.24 12.31 6.25
CA ALA A 8 8.93 12.52 7.52
C ALA A 8 8.06 12.11 8.72
N LEU A 9 6.79 12.52 8.74
CA LEU A 9 5.85 12.14 9.79
C LEU A 9 5.62 10.63 9.84
N ALA A 10 5.46 9.99 8.69
CA ALA A 10 5.28 8.55 8.59
C ALA A 10 6.53 7.77 9.02
N ARG A 11 7.72 8.33 8.81
CA ARG A 11 9.00 7.76 9.28
C ARG A 11 9.16 7.88 10.80
N GLU A 12 8.82 9.04 11.37
CA GLU A 12 8.94 9.30 12.81
C GLU A 12 7.90 8.52 13.63
N HIS A 13 6.70 8.33 13.07
CA HIS A 13 5.58 7.68 13.74
C HIS A 13 4.93 6.61 12.84
N PRO A 14 5.63 5.54 12.46
CA PRO A 14 5.17 4.61 11.43
C PRO A 14 3.88 3.89 11.86
N ARG A 15 3.86 3.34 13.08
CA ARG A 15 2.71 2.59 13.63
C ARG A 15 1.45 3.46 13.76
N GLY A 16 1.60 4.63 14.38
CA GLY A 16 0.48 5.54 14.61
C GLY A 16 -0.05 6.18 13.32
N THR A 17 0.82 6.42 12.35
CA THR A 17 0.41 6.97 11.04
C THR A 17 -0.25 5.91 10.18
N GLU A 18 0.29 4.68 10.16
CA GLU A 18 -0.35 3.55 9.47
C GLU A 18 -1.76 3.31 9.99
N ARG A 19 -1.89 3.14 11.32
CA ARG A 19 -3.19 2.88 11.94
C ARG A 19 -4.20 3.96 11.60
N ARG A 20 -3.84 5.24 11.70
CA ARG A 20 -4.77 6.35 11.39
C ARG A 20 -5.20 6.37 9.92
N ARG A 21 -4.27 6.14 8.99
CA ARG A 21 -4.56 6.14 7.55
C ARG A 21 -5.35 4.91 7.10
N LEU A 22 -5.03 3.74 7.66
CA LEU A 22 -5.51 2.45 7.17
C LEU A 22 -6.70 1.88 7.96
N LEU A 23 -6.98 2.36 9.17
CA LEU A 23 -8.12 1.87 9.97
C LEU A 23 -9.47 1.96 9.24
N PRO A 24 -9.79 3.04 8.49
CA PRO A 24 -11.03 3.09 7.72
C PRO A 24 -11.15 1.99 6.65
N TYR A 25 -10.02 1.48 6.17
CA TYR A 25 -9.94 0.48 5.10
C TYR A 25 -9.64 -0.93 5.63
N ARG A 26 -9.86 -1.19 6.94
CA ARG A 26 -9.53 -2.48 7.56
C ARG A 26 -10.13 -3.68 6.83
N ALA A 27 -11.38 -3.59 6.37
CA ALA A 27 -12.01 -4.67 5.62
C ALA A 27 -11.26 -4.94 4.30
N ALA A 28 -10.99 -3.87 3.55
CA ALA A 28 -10.23 -3.92 2.31
C ALA A 28 -8.80 -4.44 2.51
N LEU A 29 -8.15 -4.20 3.65
CA LEU A 29 -6.79 -4.72 3.92
C LEU A 29 -6.76 -6.22 4.26
N ASN A 30 -7.90 -6.80 4.62
CA ASN A 30 -8.02 -8.23 4.92
C ASN A 30 -8.60 -9.04 3.77
N ASP A 31 -9.28 -8.38 2.82
CA ASP A 31 -9.95 -9.04 1.69
C ASP A 31 -9.73 -8.24 0.40
N VAL A 32 -9.11 -8.90 -0.58
CA VAL A 32 -8.82 -8.36 -1.91
C VAL A 32 -10.09 -8.00 -2.67
N ALA A 33 -11.19 -8.73 -2.48
CA ALA A 33 -12.48 -8.41 -3.10
C ALA A 33 -13.09 -7.14 -2.49
N ALA A 34 -13.01 -6.99 -1.16
CA ALA A 34 -13.44 -5.78 -0.48
C ALA A 34 -12.59 -4.56 -0.90
N TYR A 35 -11.28 -4.75 -1.10
CA TYR A 35 -10.43 -3.72 -1.69
C TYR A 35 -10.87 -3.33 -3.11
N ALA A 36 -11.11 -4.30 -3.98
CA ALA A 36 -11.49 -4.05 -5.36
C ALA A 36 -12.85 -3.33 -5.49
N ALA A 37 -13.73 -3.51 -4.51
CA ALA A 37 -15.03 -2.85 -4.42
C ALA A 37 -14.96 -1.38 -3.93
N LEU A 38 -13.82 -0.92 -3.39
CA LEU A 38 -13.63 0.48 -3.00
C LEU A 38 -13.74 1.41 -4.20
N SER A 39 -14.06 2.69 -3.95
CA SER A 39 -13.91 3.73 -4.96
C SER A 39 -12.43 3.87 -5.37
N GLU A 40 -12.16 4.35 -6.59
CA GLU A 40 -10.78 4.57 -7.01
C GLU A 40 -10.04 5.56 -6.11
N ALA A 41 -10.75 6.59 -5.61
CA ALA A 41 -10.19 7.57 -4.68
C ALA A 41 -9.74 6.93 -3.34
N ASP A 42 -10.51 5.97 -2.83
CA ASP A 42 -10.17 5.24 -1.60
C ASP A 42 -9.02 4.25 -1.84
N ARG A 43 -9.02 3.55 -2.98
CA ARG A 43 -7.90 2.67 -3.35
C ARG A 43 -6.61 3.48 -3.48
N ASP A 44 -6.67 4.67 -4.06
CA ASP A 44 -5.53 5.60 -4.16
C ASP A 44 -4.93 5.96 -2.80
N VAL A 45 -5.73 6.08 -1.73
CA VAL A 45 -5.21 6.32 -0.37
C VAL A 45 -4.33 5.15 0.06
N VAL A 46 -4.78 3.92 -0.16
CA VAL A 46 -4.03 2.70 0.17
C VAL A 46 -2.79 2.55 -0.72
N VAL A 47 -2.90 2.81 -2.03
CA VAL A 47 -1.77 2.80 -2.98
C VAL A 47 -0.68 3.79 -2.53
N ARG A 48 -1.07 5.03 -2.22
CA ARG A 48 -0.13 6.06 -1.76
C ARG A 48 0.54 5.66 -0.45
N TRP A 49 -0.20 5.06 0.49
CA TRP A 49 0.40 4.58 1.73
C TRP A 49 1.38 3.44 1.51
N ALA A 50 1.03 2.46 0.67
CA ALA A 50 1.92 1.36 0.33
C ALA A 50 3.22 1.85 -0.33
N GLU A 51 3.14 2.87 -1.21
CA GLU A 51 4.32 3.54 -1.77
C GLU A 51 5.12 4.30 -0.71
N THR A 52 4.47 5.01 0.22
CA THR A 52 5.15 5.64 1.37
C THR A 52 5.93 4.61 2.18
N ARG A 53 5.34 3.44 2.48
CA ARG A 53 6.00 2.36 3.21
C ARG A 53 7.18 1.77 2.45
N ARG A 54 7.06 1.57 1.13
CA ARG A 54 8.17 1.15 0.27
C ARG A 54 9.35 2.11 0.38
N ARG A 55 9.12 3.41 0.24
CA ARG A 55 10.17 4.45 0.35
C ARG A 55 10.82 4.45 1.72
N ILE A 56 10.02 4.40 2.79
CA ILE A 56 10.55 4.39 4.16
C ILE A 56 11.43 3.15 4.41
N LYS A 57 11.01 1.99 3.91
CA LYS A 57 11.80 0.75 3.99
C LYS A 57 13.12 0.88 3.23
N GLU A 58 13.09 1.33 1.98
CA GLU A 58 14.29 1.39 1.12
C GLU A 58 15.30 2.43 1.61
N GLU A 59 14.82 3.59 2.05
CA GLU A 59 15.70 4.72 2.41
C GLU A 59 16.19 4.64 3.86
N TYR A 60 15.37 4.10 4.78
CA TYR A 60 15.66 4.12 6.21
C TYR A 60 15.69 2.74 6.88
N GLY A 61 15.38 1.66 6.16
CA GLY A 61 15.32 0.30 6.71
C GLY A 61 14.15 0.06 7.69
N ILE A 62 13.20 1.00 7.79
CA ILE A 62 12.09 0.91 8.74
C ILE A 62 10.92 0.13 8.12
N ASP A 63 10.81 -1.15 8.46
CA ASP A 63 9.69 -2.02 8.08
C ASP A 63 9.00 -2.64 9.31
N HIS A 64 8.08 -3.58 9.09
CA HIS A 64 7.60 -4.50 10.11
C HIS A 64 8.77 -5.30 10.72
N ASP A 65 8.82 -5.37 12.05
CA ASP A 65 9.78 -6.19 12.79
C ASP A 65 9.18 -7.59 13.08
N PRO A 66 9.66 -8.66 12.41
CA PRO A 66 9.14 -10.02 12.60
C PRO A 66 9.49 -10.62 13.98
N GLY A 67 10.50 -10.07 14.68
CA GLY A 67 10.85 -10.48 16.05
C GLY A 67 9.91 -9.88 17.10
N ASN A 68 9.15 -8.84 16.73
CA ASN A 68 8.19 -8.19 17.60
C ASN A 68 6.76 -8.61 17.21
N LEU A 69 6.24 -9.62 17.90
CA LEU A 69 4.88 -10.15 17.68
C LEU A 69 3.77 -9.10 17.88
N ALA A 70 4.06 -8.01 18.59
CA ALA A 70 3.12 -6.91 18.81
C ALA A 70 3.29 -5.77 17.80
N ASP A 71 4.19 -5.88 16.82
CA ASP A 71 4.38 -4.82 15.83
C ASP A 71 3.16 -4.75 14.89
N PRO A 72 2.36 -3.66 14.96
CA PRO A 72 1.16 -3.55 14.16
C PRO A 72 1.45 -3.23 12.68
N LEU A 73 2.71 -2.98 12.32
CA LEU A 73 3.06 -2.62 10.94
C LEU A 73 2.80 -3.76 9.99
N ILE A 74 2.12 -3.46 8.88
CA ILE A 74 2.03 -4.36 7.74
C ILE A 74 3.36 -4.28 6.97
N PRO A 75 4.01 -5.43 6.66
CA PRO A 75 5.20 -5.43 5.83
C PRO A 75 4.96 -4.72 4.50
N ALA A 76 5.90 -3.87 4.07
CA ALA A 76 5.75 -3.12 2.82
C ALA A 76 5.54 -4.03 1.59
N SER A 77 6.17 -5.20 1.57
CA SER A 77 5.98 -6.21 0.51
C SER A 77 4.57 -6.79 0.50
N ARG A 78 3.99 -7.04 1.68
CA ARG A 78 2.61 -7.54 1.81
C ARG A 78 1.60 -6.50 1.34
N LEU A 79 1.81 -5.22 1.70
CA LEU A 79 0.99 -4.12 1.19
C LEU A 79 1.04 -4.05 -0.33
N ARG A 80 2.24 -4.17 -0.93
CA ARG A 80 2.41 -4.15 -2.39
C ARG A 80 1.62 -5.26 -3.08
N VAL A 81 1.79 -6.51 -2.63
CA VAL A 81 1.08 -7.66 -3.20
C VAL A 81 -0.43 -7.46 -3.12
N HIS A 82 -0.93 -7.09 -1.94
CA HIS A 82 -2.36 -6.87 -1.71
C HIS A 82 -2.95 -5.79 -2.62
N VAL A 83 -2.25 -4.66 -2.75
CA VAL A 83 -2.65 -3.56 -3.64
C VAL A 83 -2.69 -4.02 -5.10
N LEU A 84 -1.65 -4.70 -5.58
CA LEU A 84 -1.58 -5.12 -6.99
C LEU A 84 -2.64 -6.19 -7.31
N GLU A 85 -2.88 -7.14 -6.40
CA GLU A 85 -3.96 -8.13 -6.57
C GLU A 85 -5.34 -7.47 -6.60
N GLY A 86 -5.57 -6.52 -5.71
CA GLY A 86 -6.83 -5.78 -5.62
C GLY A 86 -7.08 -4.87 -6.83
N GLU A 87 -6.06 -4.15 -7.30
CA GLU A 87 -6.14 -3.34 -8.51
C GLU A 87 -6.34 -4.20 -9.76
N ARG A 88 -5.68 -5.37 -9.84
CA ARG A 88 -5.91 -6.35 -10.90
C ARG A 88 -7.37 -6.81 -10.93
N LEU A 89 -7.94 -7.11 -9.77
CA LEU A 89 -9.33 -7.54 -9.64
C LEU A 89 -10.30 -6.40 -10.01
N ALA A 90 -10.06 -5.18 -9.52
CA ALA A 90 -10.86 -4.00 -9.86
C ALA A 90 -10.85 -3.71 -11.37
N ALA A 91 -9.70 -3.87 -12.02
CA ALA A 91 -9.53 -3.73 -13.46
C ALA A 91 -9.95 -4.99 -14.27
N ARG A 92 -10.53 -6.00 -13.62
CA ARG A 92 -11.00 -7.26 -14.22
C ARG A 92 -9.96 -7.98 -15.08
N ARG A 93 -8.69 -7.95 -14.67
CA ARG A 93 -7.59 -8.61 -15.38
C ARG A 93 -7.31 -10.01 -14.88
N SER A 94 -7.00 -10.94 -15.78
CA SER A 94 -6.60 -12.30 -15.42
C SER A 94 -5.18 -12.37 -14.86
N ALA A 95 -4.26 -11.53 -15.35
CA ALA A 95 -2.87 -11.50 -14.90
C ALA A 95 -2.28 -10.08 -14.92
N PHE A 96 -1.29 -9.85 -14.06
CA PHE A 96 -0.45 -8.66 -14.05
C PHE A 96 0.91 -9.04 -13.44
N GLY A 97 2.00 -8.81 -14.18
CA GLY A 97 3.35 -9.01 -13.67
C GLY A 97 3.79 -7.78 -12.89
N ASP A 98 4.16 -7.95 -11.61
CA ASP A 98 4.68 -6.86 -10.79
C ASP A 98 6.07 -6.40 -11.30
N PRO A 99 6.22 -5.17 -11.81
CA PRO A 99 7.50 -4.67 -12.31
C PRO A 99 8.48 -4.26 -11.19
N GLY A 100 8.07 -4.30 -9.92
CA GLY A 100 8.82 -3.71 -8.81
C GLY A 100 8.81 -2.17 -8.84
N GLY A 101 9.69 -1.55 -8.04
CA GLY A 101 9.86 -0.09 -8.02
C GLY A 101 8.63 0.70 -7.56
N ASP A 102 8.41 1.87 -8.16
CA ASP A 102 7.33 2.79 -7.82
C ASP A 102 5.94 2.15 -8.00
N LEU A 103 5.23 1.97 -6.89
CA LEU A 103 3.91 1.33 -6.89
C LEU A 103 2.83 2.18 -7.56
N ILE A 104 2.91 3.51 -7.44
CA ILE A 104 1.94 4.42 -8.08
C ILE A 104 2.07 4.29 -9.61
N ALA A 105 3.30 4.22 -10.11
CA ALA A 105 3.56 4.01 -11.54
C ALA A 105 3.06 2.63 -12.00
N ALA A 106 3.31 1.56 -11.21
CA ALA A 106 2.84 0.22 -11.52
C ALA A 106 1.30 0.14 -11.58
N VAL A 107 0.60 0.69 -10.58
CA VAL A 107 -0.87 0.76 -10.55
C VAL A 107 -1.42 1.61 -11.70
N SER A 108 -0.77 2.74 -12.01
CA SER A 108 -1.16 3.57 -13.16
C SER A 108 -0.98 2.84 -14.50
N GLY A 109 0.06 2.01 -14.63
CA GLY A 109 0.24 1.13 -15.77
C GLY A 109 -0.85 0.04 -15.83
N LEU A 110 -1.15 -0.56 -14.68
CA LEU A 110 -2.23 -1.54 -14.55
C LEU A 110 -3.56 -0.93 -14.99
N ARG A 111 -3.98 0.22 -14.47
CA ARG A 111 -5.29 0.82 -14.81
C ARG A 111 -5.40 1.28 -16.27
N ARG A 112 -4.33 1.77 -16.90
CA ARG A 112 -4.38 2.32 -18.26
C ARG A 112 -4.58 1.29 -19.37
N SER A 113 -4.15 0.04 -19.18
CA SER A 113 -4.36 -0.99 -20.21
C SER A 113 -5.74 -1.66 -20.13
N ALA A 114 -6.69 -1.08 -19.36
CA ALA A 114 -7.98 -1.68 -19.00
C ALA A 114 -9.11 -1.11 -19.86
#